data_AF-A0A9X7UTF3-F1
#
_entry.id   AF-A0A9X7UTF3-F1
#
_cell.length_a   1.000
_cell.length_b   1.000
_cell.length_c   1.000
_cell.angle_alpha   90.00
_cell.angle_beta   90.00
_cell.angle_gamma   90.00
#
_symmetry.space_group_name_H-M   'P 1'
#
loop_
_entity.id
_entity.type
_entity.pdbx_description
1 polymer ?
#
loop_
_entity_poly.entity_id
_entity_poly.type
_entity_poly.pdbx_seq_one_letter_code
_entity_poly.pdbx_strand_id
1 'polypeptide(L)'
;MADIPPVPTSMQMLARINEALAESGLSEPKTVRDPLPLFRELLQDWYLCQELPAGEYTDEQAIASLLEQQTAVELQAALRGIFNEAMQLSNAHGTLSIWTRRELDQELRRLQRLVEQAQQQRAAGGY
;
A
#
# COMPACT_ATOMS: atom_id res chain seq x y z
N MET A 1 17.85 47.93 13.62
CA MET A 1 16.64 47.10 13.48
C MET A 1 17.07 45.82 12.80
N ALA A 2 16.98 44.68 13.47
CA ALA A 2 17.36 43.40 12.89
C ALA A 2 16.18 42.89 12.05
N ASP A 3 16.39 42.79 10.73
CA ASP A 3 15.49 42.07 9.83
C ASP A 3 15.50 40.60 10.25
N ILE A 4 14.39 40.11 10.79
CA ILE A 4 14.19 38.69 11.05
C ILE A 4 13.90 38.07 9.68
N PRO A 5 14.77 37.20 9.13
CA PRO A 5 14.50 36.58 7.84
C PRO A 5 13.20 35.77 7.94
N PRO A 6 12.34 35.81 6.90
CA PRO A 6 11.07 35.12 6.92
C PRO A 6 11.29 33.64 7.20
N VAL A 7 10.56 33.11 8.20
CA VAL A 7 10.59 31.68 8.54
C VAL A 7 10.22 30.90 7.28
N PRO A 8 11.06 29.97 6.82
CA PRO A 8 10.80 29.22 5.60
C PRO A 8 9.48 28.46 5.72
N THR A 9 8.71 28.47 4.64
CA THR A 9 7.45 27.72 4.59
C THR A 9 7.74 26.22 4.69
N SER A 10 6.76 25.41 5.09
CA SER A 10 6.94 23.96 5.24
C SER A 10 7.50 23.29 3.97
N MET A 11 7.13 23.79 2.79
CA MET A 11 7.68 23.35 1.50
C MET A 11 9.16 23.72 1.32
N GLN A 12 9.57 24.91 1.76
CA GLN A 12 10.97 25.34 1.71
C GLN A 12 11.83 24.60 2.72
N MET A 13 11.29 24.25 3.88
CA MET A 13 11.98 23.38 4.84
C MET A 13 12.16 21.97 4.28
N LEU A 14 11.13 21.38 3.66
CA LEU A 14 11.24 20.06 3.02
C LEU A 14 12.26 20.04 1.88
N ALA A 15 12.30 21.09 1.05
CA ALA A 15 13.30 21.22 -0.01
C ALA A 15 14.74 21.25 0.56
N ARG A 16 14.97 22.03 1.62
CA ARG A 16 16.28 22.10 2.30
C ARG A 16 16.69 20.79 2.96
N ILE A 17 15.73 20.06 3.52
CA ILE A 17 15.98 18.73 4.10
C ILE A 17 16.38 17.75 2.99
N ASN A 18 15.67 17.74 1.86
CA ASN A 18 15.99 16.90 0.71
C ASN A 18 17.37 17.24 0.10
N GLU A 19 17.72 18.52 0.06
CA GLU A 19 19.02 18.99 -0.42
C GLU A 19 20.16 18.58 0.53
N ALA A 20 19.96 18.71 1.85
CA ALA A 20 20.92 18.24 2.85
C ALA A 20 21.09 16.71 2.85
N LEU A 21 20.02 15.96 2.56
CA LEU A 21 20.06 14.51 2.35
C LEU A 21 20.81 14.14 1.05
N ALA A 22 20.73 14.96 0.00
CA ALA A 22 21.51 14.81 -1.23
C ALA A 22 23.00 15.06 -1.02
N GLU A 23 23.35 16.11 -0.29
CA GLU A 23 24.74 16.51 -0.04
C GLU A 23 25.48 15.57 0.92
N SER A 24 24.77 14.94 1.85
CA SER A 24 25.36 14.02 2.84
C SER A 24 25.63 12.61 2.28
N GLY A 25 25.26 12.33 1.03
CA GLY A 25 25.32 10.97 0.47
C GLY A 25 24.36 9.98 1.17
N LEU A 26 23.50 10.49 2.06
CA LEU A 26 22.41 9.78 2.75
C LEU A 26 21.10 9.89 1.98
N SER A 27 21.14 10.33 0.72
CA SER A 27 20.10 10.01 -0.22
C SER A 27 20.12 8.50 -0.33
N GLU A 28 19.31 7.84 0.50
CA GLU A 28 18.93 6.46 0.26
C GLU A 28 18.71 6.34 -1.24
N PRO A 29 19.38 5.38 -1.91
CA PRO A 29 19.26 5.25 -3.36
C PRO A 29 17.77 5.25 -3.61
N LYS A 30 17.21 6.32 -4.23
CA LYS A 30 15.77 6.53 -4.33
C LYS A 30 15.19 5.18 -4.62
N THR A 31 14.64 4.51 -3.60
CA THR A 31 14.19 3.15 -3.81
C THR A 31 13.05 3.41 -4.74
N VAL A 32 13.24 3.09 -6.01
CA VAL A 32 12.22 3.31 -7.02
C VAL A 32 11.13 2.40 -6.51
N ARG A 33 10.15 3.00 -5.83
CA ARG A 33 9.03 2.28 -5.25
C ARG A 33 8.18 1.94 -6.44
N ASP A 34 8.58 0.86 -7.10
CA ASP A 34 7.82 0.29 -8.19
C ASP A 34 6.42 0.02 -7.63
N PRO A 35 5.35 0.50 -8.31
CA PRO A 35 4.04 0.55 -7.69
C PRO A 35 3.52 -0.81 -7.23
N LEU A 36 3.79 -1.86 -8.01
CA LEU A 36 3.34 -3.22 -7.71
C LEU A 36 4.09 -3.84 -6.51
N PRO A 37 5.43 -3.84 -6.44
CA PRO A 37 6.16 -4.21 -5.23
C PRO A 37 5.68 -3.46 -3.99
N LEU A 38 5.52 -2.14 -4.07
CA LEU A 38 5.02 -1.33 -2.95
C LEU A 38 3.63 -1.78 -2.48
N PHE A 39 2.71 -2.03 -3.42
CA PHE A 39 1.38 -2.53 -3.07
C PHE A 39 1.43 -3.89 -2.37
N ARG A 40 2.34 -4.79 -2.78
CA ARG A 40 2.52 -6.10 -2.15
C ARG A 40 3.11 -5.99 -0.75
N GLU A 41 4.07 -5.09 -0.53
CA GLU A 41 4.63 -4.80 0.79
C GLU A 41 3.53 -4.28 1.73
N LEU A 42 2.77 -3.26 1.31
CA LEU A 42 1.67 -2.72 2.10
C LEU A 42 0.58 -3.77 2.40
N LEU A 43 0.32 -4.67 1.46
CA LEU A 43 -0.63 -5.76 1.66
C LEU A 43 -0.11 -6.78 2.71
N GLN A 44 1.17 -7.13 2.67
CA GLN A 44 1.80 -8.01 3.65
C GLN A 44 1.81 -7.37 5.04
N ASP A 45 2.17 -6.09 5.14
CA ASP A 45 2.12 -5.34 6.39
C ASP A 45 0.70 -5.30 6.97
N TRP A 46 -0.29 -5.13 6.11
CA TRP A 46 -1.68 -5.19 6.52
C TRP A 46 -2.05 -6.58 7.04
N TYR A 47 -1.67 -7.67 6.36
CA TYR A 47 -1.91 -9.04 6.84
C TYR A 47 -1.29 -9.30 8.22
N LEU A 48 -0.07 -8.80 8.47
CA LEU A 48 0.58 -8.90 9.77
C LEU A 48 -0.21 -8.16 10.87
N CYS A 49 -0.81 -7.01 10.54
CA CYS A 49 -1.66 -6.26 11.46
C CYS A 49 -2.99 -6.96 11.79
N GLN A 50 -3.44 -7.94 11.00
CA GLN A 50 -4.70 -8.66 11.23
C GLN A 50 -4.55 -9.88 12.16
N GLU A 51 -3.39 -10.05 12.81
CA GLU A 51 -3.12 -11.16 13.74
C GLU A 51 -3.44 -12.54 13.14
N LEU A 52 -3.23 -12.70 11.83
CA LEU A 52 -3.31 -14.02 11.19
C LEU A 52 -2.33 -14.98 11.89
N PRO A 53 -2.66 -16.28 12.05
CA PRO A 53 -1.81 -17.23 12.75
C PRO A 53 -0.35 -17.21 12.22
N ALA A 54 0.65 -17.63 12.99
CA ALA A 54 2.03 -17.50 12.48
C ALA A 54 2.29 -18.43 11.26
N GLY A 55 2.53 -17.87 10.07
CA GLY A 55 2.87 -18.60 8.84
C GLY A 55 2.98 -17.72 7.59
N GLU A 56 3.70 -18.19 6.56
CA GLU A 56 3.62 -17.59 5.22
C GLU A 56 2.24 -17.90 4.64
N TYR A 57 1.36 -16.91 4.60
CA TYR A 57 0.05 -17.06 3.98
C TYR A 57 0.12 -16.80 2.49
N THR A 58 -0.52 -17.69 1.72
CA THR A 58 -0.98 -17.28 0.39
C THR A 58 -2.13 -16.29 0.56
N ASP A 59 -2.33 -15.38 -0.40
CA ASP A 59 -3.44 -14.42 -0.34
C ASP A 59 -4.80 -15.13 -0.20
N GLU A 60 -4.94 -16.32 -0.80
CA GLU A 60 -6.12 -17.17 -0.71
C GLU A 60 -6.40 -17.60 0.74
N GLN A 61 -5.37 -18.05 1.46
CA GLN A 61 -5.48 -18.46 2.86
C GLN A 61 -5.74 -17.25 3.76
N ALA A 62 -5.01 -16.15 3.56
CA ALA A 62 -5.20 -14.92 4.32
C ALA A 62 -6.63 -14.40 4.17
N ILE A 63 -7.13 -14.27 2.93
CA ILE A 63 -8.49 -13.80 2.66
C ILE A 63 -9.55 -14.74 3.25
N ALA A 64 -9.36 -16.07 3.14
CA ALA A 64 -10.28 -17.03 3.75
C ALA A 64 -10.36 -16.88 5.27
N SER A 65 -9.20 -16.80 5.95
CA SER A 65 -9.14 -16.58 7.40
C SER A 65 -9.71 -15.22 7.82
N LEU A 66 -9.44 -14.16 7.06
CA LEU A 66 -9.98 -12.84 7.34
C LEU A 66 -11.50 -12.78 7.20
N LEU A 67 -12.07 -13.53 6.26
CA LEU A 67 -13.52 -13.64 6.11
C LEU A 67 -14.19 -14.32 7.31
N GLU A 68 -13.48 -15.10 8.12
CA GLU A 68 -14.05 -15.65 9.36
C GLU A 68 -14.32 -14.54 10.39
N GLN A 69 -13.54 -13.46 10.34
CA GLN A 69 -13.55 -12.37 11.32
C GLN A 69 -14.25 -11.11 10.80
N GLN A 70 -14.24 -10.88 9.48
CA GLN A 70 -14.71 -9.66 8.82
C GLN A 70 -15.66 -9.97 7.67
N THR A 71 -16.46 -8.99 7.29
CA THR A 71 -17.33 -9.09 6.12
C THR A 71 -16.54 -8.91 4.83
N ALA A 72 -17.05 -9.48 3.73
CA ALA A 72 -16.46 -9.27 2.40
C ALA A 72 -16.41 -7.79 2.00
N VAL A 73 -17.39 -6.98 2.45
CA VAL A 73 -17.45 -5.54 2.18
C VAL A 73 -16.29 -4.81 2.88
N GLU A 74 -16.01 -5.15 4.14
CA GLU A 74 -14.89 -4.57 4.90
C GLU A 74 -13.55 -4.93 4.27
N LEU A 75 -13.37 -6.18 3.85
CA LEU A 75 -12.13 -6.62 3.19
C LEU A 75 -11.94 -5.93 1.83
N GLN A 76 -12.98 -5.81 1.03
CA GLN A 76 -12.90 -5.07 -0.24
C GLN A 76 -12.58 -3.59 -0.01
N ALA A 77 -13.12 -2.97 1.05
CA ALA A 77 -12.80 -1.60 1.42
C ALA A 77 -11.34 -1.46 1.86
N ALA A 78 -10.83 -2.39 2.68
CA ALA A 78 -9.43 -2.41 3.12
C ALA A 78 -8.46 -2.55 1.94
N LEU A 79 -8.69 -3.54 1.05
CA LEU A 79 -7.89 -3.74 -0.17
C LEU A 79 -7.86 -2.48 -1.05
N ARG A 80 -9.00 -1.78 -1.17
CA ARG A 80 -9.08 -0.52 -1.90
C ARG A 80 -8.34 0.62 -1.21
N GLY A 81 -8.32 0.64 0.12
CA GLY A 81 -7.51 1.57 0.91
C GLY A 81 -6.02 1.41 0.61
N ILE A 82 -5.52 0.18 0.70
CA ILE A 82 -4.11 -0.17 0.41
C ILE A 82 -3.75 0.21 -1.04
N PHE A 83 -4.64 -0.07 -1.99
CA PHE A 83 -4.43 0.31 -3.39
C PHE A 83 -4.31 1.83 -3.57
N ASN A 84 -5.18 2.61 -2.92
CA ASN A 84 -5.14 4.06 -3.01
C ASN A 84 -3.85 4.63 -2.38
N GLU A 85 -3.38 4.04 -1.30
CA GLU A 85 -2.12 4.40 -0.65
C GLU A 85 -0.93 4.11 -1.58
N ALA A 86 -0.86 2.91 -2.16
CA ALA A 86 0.17 2.56 -3.14
C ALA A 86 0.16 3.52 -4.34
N MET A 87 -1.03 3.89 -4.84
CA MET A 87 -1.20 4.88 -5.91
C MET A 87 -0.70 6.28 -5.51
N GLN A 88 -1.03 6.75 -4.31
CA GLN A 88 -0.61 8.06 -3.82
C GLN A 88 0.91 8.14 -3.64
N LEU A 89 1.50 7.12 -3.01
CA LEU A 89 2.95 7.01 -2.81
C LEU A 89 3.68 6.92 -4.16
N SER A 90 3.23 6.06 -5.05
CA SER A 90 3.81 5.91 -6.40
C SER A 90 3.74 7.21 -7.22
N ASN A 91 2.63 7.94 -7.11
CA ASN A 91 2.48 9.24 -7.75
C ASN A 91 3.41 10.29 -7.15
N ALA A 92 3.55 10.32 -5.82
CA ALA A 92 4.45 11.25 -5.13
C ALA A 92 5.93 11.01 -5.48
N HIS A 93 6.32 9.75 -5.71
CA HIS A 93 7.67 9.37 -6.11
C HIS A 93 7.91 9.43 -7.64
N GLY A 94 6.88 9.73 -8.44
CA GLY A 94 6.98 9.81 -9.90
C GLY A 94 7.17 8.46 -10.61
N THR A 95 6.86 7.34 -9.94
CA THR A 95 7.00 5.98 -10.49
C THR A 95 5.71 5.44 -11.12
N LEU A 96 4.62 6.22 -11.01
CA LEU A 96 3.33 5.85 -11.56
C LEU A 96 3.25 6.15 -13.07
N SER A 97 3.28 5.09 -13.88
CA SER A 97 3.04 5.12 -15.32
C SER A 97 1.67 4.53 -15.64
N ILE A 98 1.21 4.69 -16.89
CA ILE A 98 -0.03 4.04 -17.36
C ILE A 98 0.08 2.51 -17.22
N TRP A 99 1.27 1.95 -17.46
CA TRP A 99 1.51 0.52 -17.40
C TRP A 99 1.50 0.01 -15.95
N THR A 100 2.27 0.64 -15.06
CA THR A 100 2.34 0.23 -13.65
C THR A 100 1.02 0.45 -12.91
N ARG A 101 0.23 1.47 -13.30
CA ARG A 101 -1.16 1.63 -12.85
C ARG A 101 -2.04 0.46 -13.28
N ARG A 102 -1.93 0.01 -14.53
CA ARG A 102 -2.72 -1.11 -15.05
C ARG A 102 -2.37 -2.42 -14.34
N GLU A 103 -1.10 -2.63 -14.01
CA GLU A 103 -0.67 -3.78 -13.22
C GLU A 103 -1.27 -3.74 -11.81
N LEU A 104 -1.26 -2.59 -11.13
CA LEU A 104 -1.92 -2.43 -9.84
C LEU A 104 -3.43 -2.71 -9.91
N ASP A 105 -4.11 -2.19 -10.94
CA ASP A 105 -5.54 -2.45 -11.16
C ASP A 105 -5.80 -3.96 -11.36
N GLN A 106 -4.91 -4.67 -12.06
CA GLN A 106 -5.01 -6.12 -12.26
C GLN A 106 -4.81 -6.89 -10.95
N GLU A 107 -3.84 -6.49 -10.13
CA GLU A 107 -3.55 -7.11 -8.84
C GLU A 107 -4.74 -6.91 -7.88
N LEU A 108 -5.29 -5.69 -7.78
CA LEU A 108 -6.49 -5.43 -6.98
C LEU A 108 -7.68 -6.30 -7.44
N ARG A 109 -7.91 -6.40 -8.76
CA ARG A 109 -8.97 -7.26 -9.31
C ARG A 109 -8.73 -8.76 -9.04
N ARG A 110 -7.47 -9.21 -8.95
CA ARG A 110 -7.16 -10.59 -8.54
C ARG A 110 -7.61 -10.80 -7.09
N LEU A 111 -7.21 -9.93 -6.17
CA LEU A 111 -7.56 -10.03 -4.75
C LEU A 111 -9.07 -9.93 -4.51
N GLN A 112 -9.76 -9.02 -5.21
CA GLN A 112 -11.23 -8.92 -5.12
C GLN A 112 -11.94 -10.21 -5.56
N ARG A 113 -11.45 -10.86 -6.63
CA ARG A 113 -11.97 -12.17 -7.06
C ARG A 113 -11.73 -13.25 -6.02
N LEU A 114 -10.60 -13.23 -5.32
CA LEU A 114 -10.34 -14.16 -4.21
C LEU A 114 -11.35 -13.96 -3.07
N VAL A 115 -11.65 -12.70 -2.70
CA VAL A 115 -12.68 -12.40 -1.70
C VAL A 115 -14.04 -12.95 -2.12
N GLU A 116 -14.45 -12.72 -3.37
CA GLU A 116 -15.72 -13.23 -3.91
C GLU A 116 -15.78 -14.77 -3.90
N GLN A 117 -14.70 -15.43 -4.33
CA GLN A 117 -14.61 -16.90 -4.36
C GLN A 117 -14.68 -17.48 -2.94
N ALA A 118 -13.93 -16.92 -1.99
CA ALA A 118 -13.95 -17.38 -0.61
C ALA A 118 -15.31 -17.13 0.05
N GLN A 119 -15.98 -16.00 -0.25
CA GLN A 119 -17.34 -15.73 0.21
C GLN A 119 -18.35 -16.75 -0.32
N GLN A 120 -18.26 -17.10 -1.61
CA GLN A 120 -19.13 -18.12 -2.22
C GLN A 120 -18.88 -19.51 -1.62
N GLN A 121 -17.62 -19.87 -1.38
CA GLN A 121 -17.26 -21.15 -0.75
C GLN A 121 -17.81 -21.24 0.68
N ARG A 122 -17.72 -20.16 1.46
CA ARG A 122 -18.31 -20.09 2.80
C ARG A 122 -19.84 -20.26 2.75
N ALA A 123 -20.50 -19.61 1.79
CA ALA A 123 -21.95 -19.73 1.62
C ALA A 123 -22.38 -21.14 1.16
N ALA A 124 -21.57 -21.81 0.33
CA ALA A 124 -21.85 -23.15 -0.17
C ALA A 124 -21.48 -24.27 0.81
N GLY A 125 -20.52 -24.04 1.71
CA GLY A 125 -20.02 -24.99 2.70
C GLY A 125 -20.75 -24.99 4.05
N GLY A 126 -21.86 -24.26 4.18
CA GLY A 126 -22.69 -24.26 5.39
C GLY A 126 -23.50 -25.54 5.54
N TYR A 127 -22.90 -26.58 6.14
CA TYR A 127 -23.56 -27.75 6.71
C TYR A 127 -23.36 -27.80 8.22
#